data_AF-A0A0L6UZZ5-F1
#
_entry.id   AF-A0A0L6UZZ5-F1
#
_cell.length_a   1.000
_cell.length_b   1.000
_cell.length_c   1.000
_cell.angle_alpha   90.00
_cell.angle_beta   90.00
_cell.angle_gamma   90.00
#
_symmetry.space_group_name_H-M   'P 1'
#
loop_
_entity.id
_entity.type
_entity.pdbx_description
1 polymer ?
#
loop_
_entity_poly.entity_id
_entity_poly.type
_entity_poly.pdbx_seq_one_letter_code
_entity_poly.pdbx_strand_id
1 'polypeptide(L)'
;MSPRDDTVLSGSTDDTVRLWDLRSPSCQGVLNIAGQPCVAFDPSGLVFAIALNMKQTILLYDLREFDSEPFIAKHIEDPVLARMSYPPPPPNLFTSLKFSNDGSKLLVGTAGGVHYVLDAFNGDILARLEGHQGLGYAPPLDSMTPGQSGSSEETTWTPDSRYVLSGSTDGKVFVWDVQPPKDDPIHAMRAPQSPHATWQPLKAYGGHLGNPSRCVAFNPRLGMLATAATELSFWLPGPTDGANHEQEDIQMTS
;
A
#
# COMPACT_ATOMS: atom_id res chain seq x y z
N MET A 1 11.70 -3.47 7.28
CA MET A 1 12.60 -3.56 8.46
C MET A 1 11.74 -3.37 9.70
N SER A 2 12.06 -4.06 10.79
CA SER A 2 11.36 -3.88 12.06
C SER A 2 11.61 -2.46 12.60
N PRO A 3 10.60 -1.79 13.14
CA PRO A 3 10.77 -0.48 13.77
C PRO A 3 11.39 -0.57 15.16
N ARG A 4 11.48 -1.78 15.75
CA ARG A 4 11.86 -2.00 17.15
C ARG A 4 13.29 -2.48 17.32
N ASP A 5 13.79 -3.26 16.38
CA ASP A 5 15.06 -3.94 16.45
C ASP A 5 15.70 -4.13 15.06
N ASP A 6 16.93 -4.65 15.04
CA ASP A 6 17.73 -4.87 13.83
C ASP A 6 17.25 -6.09 13.02
N THR A 7 15.95 -6.36 13.01
CA THR A 7 15.36 -7.48 12.26
C THR A 7 14.77 -7.04 10.93
N VAL A 8 14.87 -7.93 9.94
CA VAL A 8 14.40 -7.69 8.57
C VAL A 8 13.58 -8.86 8.10
N LEU A 9 12.43 -8.57 7.48
CA LEU A 9 11.64 -9.54 6.73
C LEU A 9 11.91 -9.38 5.25
N SER A 10 12.01 -10.51 4.56
CA SER A 10 12.10 -10.56 3.10
C SER A 10 11.14 -11.61 2.56
N GLY A 11 10.32 -11.24 1.57
CA GLY A 11 9.60 -12.18 0.72
C GLY A 11 10.41 -12.48 -0.53
N SER A 12 10.37 -13.72 -0.99
CA SER A 12 11.14 -14.20 -2.14
C SER A 12 10.26 -14.97 -3.13
N THR A 13 10.69 -15.03 -4.38
CA THR A 13 10.02 -15.81 -5.43
C THR A 13 10.24 -17.31 -5.31
N ASP A 14 11.05 -17.76 -4.34
CA ASP A 14 11.25 -19.17 -3.99
C ASP A 14 10.17 -19.72 -3.03
N ASP A 15 9.02 -19.03 -2.92
CA ASP A 15 7.91 -19.35 -2.02
C ASP A 15 8.28 -19.30 -0.52
N THR A 16 9.28 -18.48 -0.17
CA THR A 16 9.69 -18.28 1.22
C THR A 16 9.55 -16.83 1.69
N VAL A 17 9.13 -16.68 2.94
CA VAL A 17 9.32 -15.46 3.73
C VAL A 17 10.35 -15.76 4.80
N ARG A 18 11.37 -14.90 4.89
CA ARG A 18 12.52 -15.11 5.77
C ARG A 18 12.66 -13.97 6.75
N LEU A 19 13.00 -14.33 7.98
CA LEU A 19 13.33 -13.41 9.06
C LEU A 19 14.84 -13.42 9.27
N TRP A 20 15.43 -12.24 9.27
CA TRP A 20 16.86 -12.00 9.44
C TRP A 20 17.10 -11.12 10.66
N ASP A 21 18.17 -11.40 11.39
CA ASP A 21 18.72 -10.49 12.39
C ASP A 21 20.04 -9.97 11.82
N LEU A 22 20.19 -8.66 11.65
CA LEU A 22 21.39 -8.05 11.05
C LEU A 22 22.65 -8.28 11.88
N ARG A 23 22.50 -8.68 13.14
CA ARG A 23 23.61 -9.01 14.04
C ARG A 23 24.09 -10.46 13.86
N SER A 24 23.33 -11.27 13.13
CA SER A 24 23.65 -12.67 12.83
C SER A 24 23.84 -12.89 11.33
N PRO A 25 24.84 -13.68 10.90
CA PRO A 25 25.00 -14.02 9.49
C PRO A 25 23.97 -15.07 9.01
N SER A 26 23.21 -15.69 9.91
CA SER A 26 22.24 -16.75 9.57
C SER A 26 20.79 -16.26 9.61
N CYS A 27 19.97 -16.86 8.73
CA CYS A 27 18.51 -16.72 8.75
C CYS A 27 17.96 -17.21 10.09
N GLN A 28 17.08 -16.43 10.71
CA GLN A 28 16.50 -16.74 12.03
C GLN A 28 15.18 -17.50 11.92
N GLY A 29 14.40 -17.27 10.87
CA GLY A 29 13.12 -17.96 10.63
C GLY A 29 12.80 -18.08 9.15
N VAL A 30 12.12 -19.17 8.77
CA VAL A 30 11.69 -19.42 7.38
C VAL A 30 10.24 -19.91 7.36
N LEU A 31 9.37 -19.12 6.73
CA LEU A 31 7.99 -19.46 6.44
C LEU A 31 7.87 -19.90 4.99
N ASN A 32 7.31 -21.09 4.76
CA ASN A 32 7.07 -21.63 3.42
C ASN A 32 5.65 -21.30 2.99
N ILE A 33 5.48 -20.20 2.27
CA ILE A 33 4.18 -19.72 1.84
C ILE A 33 4.22 -19.52 0.33
N ALA A 34 3.52 -20.40 -0.38
CA ALA A 34 3.48 -20.39 -1.84
C ALA A 34 2.89 -19.08 -2.38
N GLY A 35 3.60 -18.49 -3.34
CA GLY A 35 3.27 -17.23 -4.00
C GLY A 35 4.36 -16.19 -3.82
N GLN A 36 4.35 -15.17 -4.68
CA GLN A 36 5.21 -13.99 -4.55
C GLN A 36 4.68 -13.12 -3.40
N PRO A 37 5.35 -13.06 -2.24
CA PRO A 37 4.81 -12.41 -1.06
C PRO A 37 5.32 -10.97 -0.94
N CYS A 38 4.42 -10.02 -0.70
CA CYS A 38 4.80 -8.71 -0.16
C CYS A 38 4.72 -8.78 1.37
N VAL A 39 5.67 -8.19 2.08
CA VAL A 39 5.77 -8.29 3.54
C VAL A 39 5.88 -6.92 4.19
N ALA A 40 5.29 -6.76 5.37
CA ALA A 40 5.34 -5.50 6.12
C ALA A 40 5.33 -5.76 7.63
N PHE A 41 6.07 -4.95 8.39
CA PHE A 41 5.95 -4.92 9.85
C PHE A 41 4.92 -3.88 10.29
N ASP A 42 4.24 -4.18 11.37
CA ASP A 42 3.46 -3.18 12.08
C ASP A 42 4.38 -2.17 12.82
N PRO A 43 3.88 -0.98 13.18
CA PRO A 43 4.69 0.03 13.86
C PRO A 43 5.23 -0.39 15.24
N SER A 44 4.62 -1.37 15.91
CA SER A 44 5.12 -1.91 17.18
C SER A 44 6.22 -2.98 17.01
N GLY A 45 6.36 -3.53 15.80
CA GLY A 45 7.29 -4.62 15.49
C GLY A 45 6.91 -5.96 16.16
N LEU A 46 5.65 -6.15 16.53
CA LEU A 46 5.14 -7.39 17.13
C LEU A 46 4.34 -8.22 16.14
N VAL A 47 3.78 -7.58 15.11
CA VAL A 47 2.95 -8.20 14.08
C VAL A 47 3.60 -7.93 12.73
N PHE A 48 3.45 -8.89 11.83
CA PHE A 48 3.79 -8.68 10.43
C PHE A 48 2.68 -9.18 9.53
N ALA A 49 2.54 -8.52 8.38
CA ALA A 49 1.59 -8.86 7.34
C ALA A 49 2.32 -9.48 6.15
N ILE A 50 1.65 -10.43 5.51
CA ILE A 50 2.07 -11.04 4.25
C ILE A 50 0.90 -10.94 3.27
N ALA A 51 1.13 -10.31 2.12
CA ALA A 51 0.18 -10.27 1.02
C ALA A 51 0.58 -11.29 -0.04
N LEU A 52 -0.33 -12.21 -0.37
CA LEU A 52 -0.13 -13.25 -1.35
C LEU A 52 -0.80 -12.90 -2.68
N ASN A 53 0.02 -12.65 -3.69
CA ASN A 53 -0.43 -12.18 -5.00
C ASN A 53 -1.40 -13.14 -5.68
N MET A 54 -1.05 -14.42 -5.78
CA MET A 54 -1.84 -15.40 -6.54
C MET A 54 -3.17 -15.76 -5.85
N LYS A 55 -3.17 -15.78 -4.51
CA LYS A 55 -4.35 -16.13 -3.71
C LYS A 55 -5.20 -14.92 -3.34
N GLN A 56 -4.71 -13.71 -3.59
CA GLN A 56 -5.33 -12.46 -3.14
C GLN A 56 -5.69 -12.51 -1.65
N THR A 57 -4.74 -12.97 -0.83
CA THR A 57 -4.97 -13.15 0.61
C THR A 57 -3.97 -12.33 1.39
N ILE A 58 -4.44 -11.62 2.41
CA ILE A 58 -3.61 -10.99 3.42
C ILE A 58 -3.59 -11.90 4.64
N LEU A 59 -2.38 -12.20 5.10
CA LEU A 59 -2.12 -12.97 6.29
C LEU A 59 -1.48 -12.06 7.34
N LEU A 60 -1.92 -12.17 8.59
CA LEU A 60 -1.30 -11.49 9.73
C LEU A 60 -0.77 -12.54 10.71
N TYR A 61 0.46 -12.32 11.17
CA TYR A 61 1.20 -13.23 12.05
C TYR A 61 1.75 -12.47 13.25
N ASP A 62 1.80 -13.15 14.40
CA ASP A 62 2.55 -12.68 15.56
C ASP A 62 4.02 -13.05 15.35
N LEU A 63 4.92 -12.08 15.49
CA LEU A 63 6.36 -12.28 15.34
C LEU A 63 6.92 -13.28 16.37
N ARG A 64 6.32 -13.36 17.57
CA ARG A 64 6.73 -14.31 18.62
C ARG A 64 6.39 -15.75 18.27
N GLU A 65 5.34 -15.93 17.47
CA GLU A 65 4.86 -17.22 17.00
C GLU A 65 5.08 -17.34 15.49
N PHE A 66 6.31 -17.03 15.05
CA PHE A 66 6.66 -16.93 13.64
C PHE A 66 6.39 -18.21 12.84
N ASP A 67 6.53 -19.39 13.46
CA ASP A 67 6.30 -20.69 12.81
C ASP A 67 4.84 -21.19 12.94
N SER A 68 3.96 -20.43 13.61
CA SER A 68 2.54 -20.77 13.76
C SER A 68 1.72 -20.35 12.53
N GLU A 69 0.48 -20.83 12.47
CA GLU A 69 -0.50 -20.38 11.47
C GLU A 69 -0.86 -18.89 11.67
N PRO A 70 -1.26 -18.19 10.59
CA PRO A 70 -1.66 -16.80 10.69
C PRO A 70 -2.91 -16.67 11.56
N PHE A 71 -2.90 -15.71 12.49
CA PHE A 71 -4.06 -15.46 13.34
C PHE A 71 -5.20 -14.77 12.58
N ILE A 72 -4.89 -14.11 11.47
CA ILE A 72 -5.88 -13.61 10.49
C ILE A 72 -5.44 -14.02 9.09
N ALA A 73 -6.36 -14.63 8.34
CA ALA A 73 -6.23 -14.89 6.92
C ALA A 73 -7.46 -14.34 6.19
N LYS A 74 -7.29 -13.24 5.45
CA LYS A 74 -8.39 -12.54 4.80
C LYS A 74 -8.22 -12.51 3.29
N HIS A 75 -9.21 -13.01 2.57
CA HIS A 75 -9.26 -12.90 1.11
C HIS A 75 -9.78 -11.52 0.70
N ILE A 76 -9.06 -10.86 -0.21
CA ILE A 76 -9.47 -9.60 -0.82
C ILE A 76 -10.33 -9.93 -2.04
N GLU A 77 -11.64 -9.76 -1.89
CA GLU A 77 -12.58 -9.84 -3.00
C GLU A 77 -12.95 -8.42 -3.45
N ASP A 78 -12.68 -8.07 -4.72
CA ASP A 78 -13.18 -6.83 -5.30
C ASP A 78 -14.53 -7.10 -5.98
N PRO A 79 -15.66 -6.65 -5.39
CA PRO A 79 -16.98 -6.86 -5.97
C PRO A 79 -17.17 -6.08 -7.29
N VAL A 80 -16.36 -5.05 -7.56
CA VAL A 80 -16.44 -4.26 -8.79
C VAL A 80 -15.87 -5.05 -9.96
N LEU A 81 -14.76 -5.77 -9.77
CA LEU A 81 -14.18 -6.64 -10.82
C LEU A 81 -15.17 -7.74 -11.22
N ALA A 82 -15.85 -8.35 -10.25
CA ALA A 82 -16.87 -9.37 -10.50
C ALA A 82 -18.06 -8.86 -11.33
N ARG A 83 -18.29 -7.53 -11.35
CA ARG A 83 -19.37 -6.89 -12.11
C ARG A 83 -18.95 -6.40 -13.50
N MET A 84 -17.66 -6.27 -13.77
CA MET A 84 -17.16 -5.71 -15.04
C MET A 84 -17.23 -6.70 -16.21
N SER A 85 -16.94 -7.98 -15.99
CA SER A 85 -16.99 -9.01 -17.05
C SER A 85 -17.29 -10.40 -16.49
N TYR A 86 -17.76 -11.30 -17.36
CA TYR A 86 -17.86 -12.73 -17.05
C TYR A 86 -17.04 -13.55 -18.07
N PRO A 87 -16.05 -14.35 -17.62
CA PRO A 87 -15.57 -14.47 -16.22
C PRO A 87 -14.96 -13.15 -15.70
N PRO A 88 -14.86 -12.98 -14.36
CA PRO A 88 -14.18 -11.83 -13.77
C PRO A 88 -12.76 -11.71 -14.33
N PRO A 89 -12.25 -10.49 -14.54
CA PRO A 89 -10.87 -10.30 -14.94
C PRO A 89 -9.94 -10.85 -13.83
N PRO A 90 -8.72 -11.31 -14.19
CA PRO A 90 -7.77 -11.76 -13.19
C PRO A 90 -7.50 -10.63 -12.18
N PRO A 91 -7.37 -10.96 -10.89
CA PRO A 91 -7.17 -9.95 -9.86
C PRO A 91 -5.80 -9.27 -10.02
N ASN A 92 -5.70 -8.02 -9.57
CA ASN A 92 -4.47 -7.25 -9.67
C ASN A 92 -3.39 -7.81 -8.73
N LEU A 93 -2.15 -7.82 -9.21
CA LEU A 93 -1.00 -8.20 -8.40
C LEU A 93 -0.77 -7.21 -7.26
N PHE A 94 -0.46 -7.70 -6.05
CA PHE A 94 0.03 -6.81 -5.01
C PHE A 94 1.50 -6.46 -5.26
N THR A 95 1.79 -5.18 -5.14
CA THR A 95 3.11 -4.59 -5.43
C THR A 95 3.82 -4.15 -4.16
N SER A 96 3.04 -3.66 -3.18
CA SER A 96 3.51 -3.15 -1.91
C SER A 96 2.51 -3.41 -0.78
N LEU A 97 3.04 -3.52 0.43
CA LEU A 97 2.26 -3.70 1.65
C LEU A 97 2.84 -2.78 2.73
N LYS A 98 2.02 -1.90 3.31
CA LYS A 98 2.49 -0.91 4.30
C LYS A 98 1.47 -0.67 5.40
N PHE A 99 1.88 -0.86 6.65
CA PHE A 99 1.08 -0.39 7.77
C PHE A 99 1.10 1.14 7.82
N SER A 100 -0.02 1.69 8.24
CA SER A 100 -0.13 3.09 8.69
C SER A 100 0.73 3.31 9.94
N ASN A 101 1.18 4.54 10.16
CA ASN A 101 2.12 4.87 11.24
C ASN A 101 1.50 4.74 12.65
N ASP A 102 0.18 4.87 12.75
CA ASP A 102 -0.63 4.61 13.95
C ASP A 102 -1.02 3.13 14.11
N GLY A 103 -0.74 2.29 13.10
CA GLY A 103 -0.97 0.84 13.12
C GLY A 103 -2.43 0.44 12.95
N SER A 104 -3.34 1.38 12.69
CA SER A 104 -4.79 1.10 12.60
C SER A 104 -5.21 0.55 11.23
N LYS A 105 -4.47 0.89 10.19
CA LYS A 105 -4.75 0.56 8.78
C LYS A 105 -3.58 -0.12 8.10
N LEU A 106 -3.89 -0.90 7.07
CA LEU A 106 -2.95 -1.56 6.18
C LEU A 106 -3.22 -1.14 4.74
N LEU A 107 -2.21 -0.62 4.06
CA LEU A 107 -2.26 -0.25 2.65
C LEU A 107 -1.71 -1.37 1.80
N VAL A 108 -2.51 -1.80 0.83
CA VAL A 108 -2.15 -2.78 -0.19
C VAL A 108 -2.07 -2.07 -1.53
N GLY A 109 -0.85 -1.85 -2.01
CA GLY A 109 -0.60 -1.38 -3.37
C GLY A 109 -0.87 -2.50 -4.36
N THR A 110 -1.41 -2.16 -5.53
CA THR A 110 -1.61 -3.12 -6.61
C THR A 110 -1.08 -2.56 -7.92
N ALA A 111 -0.68 -3.44 -8.82
CA ALA A 111 -0.21 -3.06 -10.14
C ALA A 111 -1.32 -2.45 -11.03
N GLY A 112 -2.59 -2.65 -10.67
CA GLY A 112 -3.75 -2.11 -11.39
C GLY A 112 -4.07 -0.66 -10.99
N GLY A 113 -5.16 -0.10 -11.52
CA GLY A 113 -5.61 1.27 -11.19
C GLY A 113 -6.31 1.41 -9.84
N VAL A 114 -6.03 0.48 -8.91
CA VAL A 114 -6.73 0.36 -7.63
C VAL A 114 -5.75 0.02 -6.53
N HIS A 115 -5.87 0.67 -5.39
CA HIS A 115 -5.21 0.24 -4.15
C HIS A 115 -6.26 -0.04 -3.08
N TYR A 116 -5.93 -0.87 -2.09
CA TYR A 116 -6.85 -1.18 -0.99
C TYR A 116 -6.32 -0.63 0.32
N VAL A 117 -7.22 -0.07 1.12
CA VAL A 117 -6.99 0.23 2.53
C VAL A 117 -7.81 -0.75 3.33
N LEU A 118 -7.13 -1.50 4.20
CA LEU A 118 -7.72 -2.46 5.12
C LEU A 118 -7.60 -1.94 6.54
N ASP A 119 -8.46 -2.45 7.42
CA ASP A 119 -8.28 -2.35 8.86
C ASP A 119 -7.24 -3.40 9.30
N ALA A 120 -6.24 -2.95 10.06
CA ALA A 120 -5.10 -3.78 10.45
C ALA A 120 -5.45 -4.84 11.51
N PHE A 121 -6.56 -4.68 12.23
CA PHE A 121 -6.95 -5.57 13.32
C PHE A 121 -7.88 -6.70 12.89
N ASN A 122 -8.70 -6.50 11.86
CA ASN A 122 -9.63 -7.52 11.36
C ASN A 122 -9.36 -7.93 9.89
N GLY A 123 -8.55 -7.16 9.16
CA GLY A 123 -8.27 -7.35 7.74
C GLY A 123 -9.39 -6.91 6.80
N ASP A 124 -10.46 -6.30 7.29
CA ASP A 124 -11.61 -5.88 6.47
C ASP A 124 -11.25 -4.72 5.54
N ILE A 125 -11.81 -4.75 4.33
CA ILE A 125 -11.61 -3.68 3.33
C ILE A 125 -12.38 -2.44 3.77
N LEU A 126 -11.65 -1.41 4.17
CA LEU A 126 -12.21 -0.09 4.49
C LEU A 126 -12.49 0.71 3.23
N ALA A 127 -11.54 0.70 2.29
CA ALA A 127 -11.64 1.51 1.08
C ALA A 127 -10.90 0.95 -0.12
N ARG A 128 -11.43 1.29 -1.30
CA ARG A 128 -10.85 1.08 -2.63
C ARG A 128 -10.41 2.44 -3.17
N LEU A 129 -9.11 2.66 -3.32
CA LEU A 129 -8.54 3.90 -3.84
C LEU A 129 -8.45 3.82 -5.37
N GLU A 130 -9.25 4.60 -6.08
CA GLU A 130 -9.28 4.65 -7.55
C GLU A 130 -8.77 6.00 -8.06
N GLY A 131 -8.53 6.11 -9.37
CA GLY A 131 -8.24 7.35 -10.08
C GLY A 131 -6.83 7.44 -10.66
N HIS A 132 -5.90 6.62 -10.16
CA HIS A 132 -4.56 6.49 -10.70
C HIS A 132 -4.50 5.43 -11.81
N GLN A 133 -3.47 5.51 -12.67
CA GLN A 133 -3.20 4.46 -13.64
C GLN A 133 -2.14 3.51 -13.08
N GLY A 134 -2.51 2.24 -12.97
CA GLY A 134 -1.64 1.18 -12.48
C GLY A 134 -0.34 1.05 -13.28
N LEU A 135 0.74 0.67 -12.59
CA LEU A 135 2.09 0.56 -13.14
C LEU A 135 2.35 -0.72 -13.94
N GLY A 136 1.43 -1.69 -13.88
CA GLY A 136 1.57 -2.95 -14.60
C GLY A 136 0.25 -3.44 -15.19
N TYR A 137 0.30 -3.88 -16.44
CA TYR A 137 -0.66 -4.89 -16.91
C TYR A 137 -0.24 -6.21 -16.29
N ALA A 138 -1.05 -6.77 -15.38
CA ALA A 138 -0.89 -8.17 -14.99
C ALA A 138 -1.10 -9.01 -16.26
N PRO A 139 -0.08 -9.71 -16.79
CA PRO A 139 -0.33 -10.64 -17.88
C PRO A 139 -1.19 -11.80 -17.33
N PRO A 140 -1.93 -12.54 -18.19
CA PRO A 140 -2.73 -13.68 -17.76
C PRO A 140 -1.94 -14.61 -16.84
N LEU A 141 -2.61 -15.19 -15.83
CA LEU A 141 -2.01 -16.05 -14.77
C LEU A 141 -1.02 -17.08 -15.33
N ASP A 142 -1.31 -17.65 -16.51
CA ASP A 142 -0.53 -18.69 -17.18
C ASP A 142 0.77 -18.18 -17.86
N SER A 143 0.93 -16.87 -17.99
CA SER A 143 2.08 -16.20 -18.63
C SER A 143 2.95 -15.42 -17.64
N MET A 144 2.61 -15.48 -16.36
CA MET A 144 3.41 -14.85 -15.32
C MET A 144 4.73 -15.61 -15.15
N THR A 145 5.81 -15.03 -15.67
CA THR A 145 7.15 -15.52 -15.41
C THR A 145 7.64 -14.98 -14.05
N PRO A 146 8.32 -15.81 -13.22
CA PRO A 146 8.96 -15.32 -12.01
C PRO A 146 9.89 -14.13 -12.35
N GLY A 147 9.66 -12.97 -11.73
CA GLY A 147 10.44 -11.75 -11.96
C GLY A 147 9.80 -10.67 -12.84
N GLN A 148 8.63 -10.90 -13.46
CA GLN A 148 7.89 -9.85 -14.19
C GLN A 148 6.88 -9.07 -13.33
N SER A 149 6.57 -9.53 -12.12
CA SER A 149 5.92 -8.69 -11.12
C SER A 149 6.98 -7.76 -10.55
N GLY A 150 7.13 -6.59 -11.18
CA GLY A 150 7.97 -5.54 -10.63
C GLY A 150 7.38 -5.12 -9.30
N SER A 151 8.05 -5.49 -8.20
CA SER A 151 7.81 -4.85 -6.90
C SER A 151 8.09 -3.37 -7.10
N SER A 152 7.02 -2.58 -7.11
CA SER A 152 7.09 -1.13 -7.10
C SER A 152 6.73 -0.65 -5.71
N GLU A 153 7.41 0.42 -5.29
CA GLU A 153 7.18 1.09 -4.01
C GLU A 153 6.38 2.36 -4.30
N GLU A 154 5.33 2.24 -5.11
CA GLU A 154 4.59 3.36 -5.66
C GLU A 154 3.67 4.03 -4.66
N THR A 155 3.32 3.33 -3.57
CA THR A 155 2.44 3.84 -2.53
C THR A 155 3.20 4.19 -1.26
N THR A 156 2.78 5.23 -0.55
CA THR A 156 3.29 5.53 0.80
C THR A 156 2.24 6.23 1.65
N TRP A 157 2.35 6.04 2.97
CA TRP A 157 1.61 6.82 3.93
C TRP A 157 2.29 8.16 4.20
N THR A 158 1.48 9.15 4.53
CA THR A 158 1.94 10.32 5.27
C THR A 158 2.17 9.99 6.74
N PRO A 159 3.06 10.71 7.45
CA PRO A 159 3.44 10.36 8.82
C PRO A 159 2.30 10.45 9.85
N ASP A 160 1.25 11.20 9.53
CA ASP A 160 0.05 11.38 10.34
C ASP A 160 -1.02 10.31 10.08
N SER A 161 -0.73 9.31 9.25
CA SER A 161 -1.66 8.26 8.81
C SER A 161 -2.94 8.76 8.12
N ARG A 162 -3.01 10.05 7.72
CA ARG A 162 -4.22 10.62 7.14
C ARG A 162 -4.27 10.46 5.64
N TYR A 163 -3.17 10.70 4.96
CA TYR A 163 -3.12 10.68 3.51
C TYR A 163 -2.32 9.50 2.97
N VAL A 164 -2.80 8.95 1.86
CA VAL A 164 -2.05 8.00 1.03
C VAL A 164 -1.58 8.73 -0.22
N LEU A 165 -0.33 8.50 -0.60
CA LEU A 165 0.28 9.01 -1.82
C LEU A 165 0.55 7.82 -2.74
N SER A 166 0.25 7.94 -4.03
CA SER A 166 0.59 6.93 -5.02
C SER A 166 1.11 7.53 -6.31
N GLY A 167 2.14 6.91 -6.88
CA GLY A 167 2.63 7.18 -8.22
C GLY A 167 1.79 6.48 -9.29
N SER A 168 1.67 7.10 -10.45
CA SER A 168 0.88 6.60 -11.57
C SER A 168 1.73 6.46 -12.84
N THR A 169 1.26 5.63 -13.77
CA THR A 169 1.90 5.43 -15.08
C THR A 169 1.97 6.71 -15.91
N ASP A 170 1.02 7.62 -15.73
CA ASP A 170 1.01 8.94 -16.37
C ASP A 170 2.00 9.94 -15.75
N GLY A 171 2.81 9.49 -14.79
CA GLY A 171 3.83 10.29 -14.10
C GLY A 171 3.28 11.25 -13.05
N LYS A 172 1.96 11.21 -12.82
CA LYS A 172 1.34 11.98 -11.74
C LYS A 172 1.51 11.28 -10.39
N VAL A 173 1.42 12.09 -9.35
CA VAL A 173 1.32 11.65 -7.95
C VAL A 173 -0.08 11.97 -7.46
N PHE A 174 -0.81 10.95 -7.04
CA PHE A 174 -2.16 11.06 -6.53
C PHE A 174 -2.15 11.06 -5.00
N VAL A 175 -3.05 11.83 -4.40
CA VAL A 175 -3.22 11.96 -2.96
C VAL A 175 -4.65 11.64 -2.59
N TRP A 176 -4.86 10.73 -1.64
CA TRP A 176 -6.17 10.41 -1.07
C TRP A 176 -6.20 10.80 0.40
N ASP A 177 -7.31 11.39 0.86
CA ASP A 177 -7.60 11.51 2.29
C ASP A 177 -8.29 10.23 2.76
N VAL A 178 -7.69 9.57 3.74
CA VAL A 178 -8.10 8.26 4.28
C VAL A 178 -8.76 8.41 5.65
N GLN A 179 -8.93 9.64 6.12
CA GLN A 179 -9.86 9.93 7.20
C GLN A 179 -11.28 10.11 6.64
N PRO A 180 -12.30 9.54 7.29
CA PRO A 180 -13.67 9.97 7.02
C PRO A 180 -13.79 11.48 7.31
N PRO A 181 -14.41 12.28 6.44
CA PRO A 181 -14.53 13.73 6.65
C PRO A 181 -15.19 14.04 8.00
N LYS A 182 -14.58 14.91 8.81
CA LYS A 182 -15.09 15.28 10.15
C LYS A 182 -16.47 15.96 10.13
N ASP A 183 -16.83 16.62 9.03
CA ASP A 183 -18.02 17.50 8.95
C ASP A 183 -19.10 17.03 7.96
N ASP A 184 -19.08 15.76 7.55
CA ASP A 184 -20.17 15.22 6.73
C ASP A 184 -21.07 14.30 7.59
N PRO A 185 -22.22 14.79 8.09
CA PRO A 185 -23.19 13.96 8.83
C PRO A 185 -23.74 12.80 7.96
N ILE A 186 -23.57 12.86 6.63
CA ILE A 186 -23.90 11.77 5.71
C ILE A 186 -22.79 10.69 5.73
N HIS A 187 -21.54 11.02 6.08
CA HIS A 187 -20.44 10.05 6.24
C HIS A 187 -20.35 9.42 7.62
N ALA A 188 -20.80 10.10 8.69
CA ALA A 188 -21.03 9.45 9.98
C ALA A 188 -22.08 8.31 9.86
N MET A 189 -22.97 8.40 8.88
CA MET A 189 -23.85 7.29 8.47
C MET A 189 -23.20 6.27 7.52
N ARG A 190 -22.02 6.54 6.94
CA ARG A 190 -21.30 5.67 5.99
C ARG A 190 -20.22 4.78 6.60
N ALA A 191 -19.96 4.86 7.90
CA ALA A 191 -19.29 3.75 8.59
C ALA A 191 -20.33 2.66 8.96
N PRO A 192 -20.15 1.40 8.54
CA PRO A 192 -19.98 0.87 7.19
C PRO A 192 -21.36 0.45 6.62
N GLN A 193 -21.93 1.19 5.65
CA GLN A 193 -23.17 0.75 4.99
C GLN A 193 -22.94 -0.11 3.74
N SER A 194 -21.69 -0.22 3.28
CA SER A 194 -21.30 -1.22 2.30
C SER A 194 -19.83 -1.57 2.47
N PRO A 195 -19.45 -2.86 2.52
CA PRO A 195 -18.05 -3.21 2.32
C PRO A 195 -17.61 -2.61 0.97
N HIS A 196 -16.35 -2.18 0.84
CA HIS A 196 -15.77 -1.67 -0.42
C HIS A 196 -16.18 -0.24 -0.85
N ALA A 197 -16.15 0.74 0.06
CA ALA A 197 -16.30 2.14 -0.32
C ALA A 197 -15.17 2.55 -1.31
N THR A 198 -15.53 3.12 -2.45
CA THR A 198 -14.54 3.62 -3.43
C THR A 198 -14.25 5.10 -3.18
N TRP A 199 -12.99 5.43 -2.96
CA TRP A 199 -12.52 6.79 -2.72
C TRP A 199 -11.74 7.32 -3.92
N GLN A 200 -12.06 8.55 -4.28
CA GLN A 200 -11.43 9.29 -5.37
C GLN A 200 -10.26 10.11 -4.82
N PRO A 201 -9.27 10.44 -5.66
CA PRO A 201 -8.12 11.22 -5.21
C PRO A 201 -8.57 12.64 -4.87
N LEU A 202 -8.06 13.17 -3.76
CA LEU A 202 -8.25 14.55 -3.36
C LEU A 202 -7.51 15.49 -4.33
N LYS A 203 -6.27 15.14 -4.68
CA LYS A 203 -5.42 15.92 -5.60
C LYS A 203 -4.57 14.99 -6.47
N ALA A 204 -4.24 15.48 -7.66
CA ALA A 204 -3.30 14.84 -8.58
C ALA A 204 -2.25 15.88 -9.00
N TYR A 205 -1.01 15.63 -8.63
CA TYR A 205 0.13 16.49 -8.94
C TYR A 205 0.85 15.99 -10.18
N GLY A 206 1.14 16.89 -11.13
CA GLY A 206 2.00 16.58 -12.26
C GLY A 206 3.45 16.47 -11.76
N GLY A 207 4.03 15.27 -11.86
CA GLY A 207 5.40 15.00 -11.42
C GLY A 207 6.33 14.73 -12.59
N HIS A 208 6.44 13.47 -12.96
CA HIS A 208 7.32 13.02 -14.02
C HIS A 208 6.67 13.23 -15.38
N LEU A 209 7.33 13.96 -16.28
CA LEU A 209 6.79 14.24 -17.61
C LEU A 209 6.82 12.98 -18.48
N GLY A 210 5.68 12.30 -18.59
CA GLY A 210 5.47 11.17 -19.50
C GLY A 210 6.17 9.85 -19.09
N ASN A 211 6.76 9.80 -17.90
CA ASN A 211 7.39 8.61 -17.35
C ASN A 211 6.65 8.12 -16.09
N PRO A 212 6.52 6.80 -15.88
CA PRO A 212 5.78 6.25 -14.74
C PRO A 212 6.48 6.57 -13.41
N SER A 213 5.73 7.08 -12.44
CA SER A 213 6.22 7.28 -11.07
C SER A 213 6.22 5.95 -10.32
N ARG A 214 7.38 5.28 -10.23
CA ARG A 214 7.48 3.89 -9.73
C ARG A 214 7.79 3.77 -8.24
N CYS A 215 8.35 4.82 -7.65
CA CYS A 215 8.67 4.84 -6.24
C CYS A 215 8.26 6.17 -5.65
N VAL A 216 7.59 6.12 -4.49
CA VAL A 216 7.14 7.28 -3.73
C VAL A 216 7.55 7.05 -2.28
N ALA A 217 8.35 7.94 -1.72
CA ALA A 217 8.84 7.85 -0.35
C ALA A 217 8.69 9.19 0.37
N PHE A 218 8.11 9.17 1.58
CA PHE A 218 7.94 10.36 2.39
C PHE A 218 9.00 10.43 3.49
N ASN A 219 9.65 11.59 3.64
CA ASN A 219 10.55 11.88 4.75
C ASN A 219 9.78 12.62 5.86
N PRO A 220 9.42 11.94 6.97
CA PRO A 220 8.64 12.55 8.05
C PRO A 220 9.36 13.70 8.74
N ARG A 221 10.69 13.67 8.79
CA ARG A 221 11.49 14.66 9.53
C ARG A 221 11.57 16.01 8.81
N LEU A 222 11.59 15.98 7.49
CA LEU A 222 11.72 17.19 6.66
C LEU A 222 10.40 17.59 6.00
N GLY A 223 9.34 16.79 6.16
CA GLY A 223 8.07 17.00 5.47
C GLY A 223 8.20 16.92 3.95
N MET A 224 9.21 16.20 3.44
CA MET A 224 9.57 16.17 2.03
C MET A 224 9.15 14.84 1.39
N LEU A 225 8.58 14.89 0.19
CA LEU A 225 8.30 13.70 -0.61
C LEU A 225 9.39 13.53 -1.67
N ALA A 226 9.81 12.29 -1.92
CA ALA A 226 10.67 11.95 -3.04
C ALA A 226 9.93 11.00 -3.97
N THR A 227 9.95 11.27 -5.27
CA THR A 227 9.40 10.39 -6.29
C THR A 227 10.46 10.04 -7.31
N ALA A 228 10.50 8.77 -7.70
CA ALA A 228 11.47 8.27 -8.66
C ALA A 228 10.81 7.53 -9.83
N ALA A 229 11.28 7.90 -11.02
CA ALA A 229 10.97 7.30 -12.31
C ALA A 229 12.30 7.08 -13.07
N THR A 230 12.38 7.55 -14.32
CA THR A 230 13.66 7.82 -15.00
C THR A 230 14.44 8.97 -14.35
N GLU A 231 13.73 9.85 -13.66
CA GLU A 231 14.25 11.02 -12.96
C GLU A 231 13.86 10.93 -11.47
N LEU A 232 14.64 11.61 -10.61
CA LEU A 232 14.35 11.76 -9.19
C LEU A 232 13.86 13.18 -8.93
N SER A 233 12.67 13.31 -8.36
CA SER A 233 12.04 14.59 -8.01
C SER A 233 11.84 14.67 -6.50
N PHE A 234 12.10 15.85 -5.93
CA PHE A 234 11.87 16.13 -4.51
C PHE A 234 10.78 17.19 -4.40
N TRP A 235 9.77 16.92 -3.57
CA TRP A 235 8.65 17.79 -3.38
C TRP A 235 8.68 18.37 -1.98
N LEU A 236 8.57 19.69 -1.92
CA LEU A 236 8.52 20.44 -0.68
C LEU A 236 7.10 20.94 -0.43
N PRO A 237 6.68 21.04 0.84
CA PRO A 237 5.43 21.71 1.19
C PRO A 237 5.57 23.18 0.82
N GLY A 238 4.64 23.66 -0.01
CA GLY A 238 4.58 25.07 -0.40
C GLY A 238 4.24 25.96 0.80
N PRO A 239 4.61 27.26 0.76
CA PRO A 239 4.11 28.21 1.73
C PRO A 239 2.58 28.23 1.65
N THR A 240 1.91 28.09 2.80
CA THR A 240 0.48 28.35 2.90
C THR A 240 0.27 29.84 2.68
N ASP A 241 -0.14 30.22 1.47
CA ASP A 241 -0.49 31.62 1.21
C ASP A 241 -1.59 32.03 2.21
N GLY A 242 -1.30 33.07 2.99
CA GLY A 242 -2.05 33.50 4.17
C GLY A 242 -3.42 34.11 3.87
N ALA A 243 -4.29 33.40 3.17
CA ALA A 243 -5.68 33.78 2.98
C ALA A 243 -6.59 32.55 3.10
N ASN A 244 -7.39 32.56 4.17
CA ASN A 244 -8.44 31.61 4.54
C ASN A 244 -7.98 30.39 5.35
N HIS A 245 -7.95 30.58 6.67
CA HIS A 245 -8.08 29.52 7.67
C HIS A 245 -9.41 28.79 7.46
N GLU A 246 -9.45 27.80 6.57
CA GLU A 246 -10.46 26.73 6.63
C GLU A 246 -10.05 25.44 5.90
N GLN A 247 -8.95 25.42 5.13
CA GLN A 247 -8.36 24.18 4.60
C GLN A 247 -6.83 24.31 4.58
N GLU A 248 -6.15 23.63 5.51
CA GLU A 248 -4.70 23.37 5.40
C GLU A 248 -4.46 22.41 4.23
N ASP A 249 -4.48 22.97 3.03
CA ASP A 249 -4.26 22.24 1.80
C ASP A 249 -2.78 21.90 1.66
N ILE A 250 -2.46 20.59 1.64
CA ILE A 250 -1.12 20.11 1.29
C ILE A 250 -0.85 20.54 -0.15
N GLN A 251 0.00 21.55 -0.36
CA GLN A 251 0.47 21.97 -1.67
C GLN A 251 1.91 21.43 -1.84
N MET A 252 2.12 20.56 -2.82
CA MET A 252 3.44 19.99 -3.12
C MET A 252 3.96 20.60 -4.42
N THR A 253 5.17 21.15 -4.41
CA THR A 253 5.85 21.62 -5.62
C THR A 253 7.11 20.79 -5.85
N SER A 254 7.24 20.23 -7.05
CA SER A 254 8.40 19.45 -7.52
C SER A 254 9.59 20.30 -7.93
#